data_AF-A0A1I5GGL9-F1
#
_entry.id   AF-A0A1I5GGL9-F1
#
_cell.length_a   1.000
_cell.length_b   1.000
_cell.length_c   1.000
_cell.angle_alpha   90.00
_cell.angle_beta   90.00
_cell.angle_gamma   90.00
#
_symmetry.space_group_name_H-M   'P 1'
#
loop_
_entity.id
_entity.type
_entity.pdbx_description
1 polymer ?
#
loop_
_entity_poly.entity_id
_entity_poly.type
_entity_poly.pdbx_seq_one_letter_code
_entity_poly.pdbx_strand_id
1 'polypeptide(L)'
;MKKKYYFFVLLGLLGVCIAITYAIVKKHSISAGSIEKLLYSLTPSITEEELERDGFINISGVQPKENKVISRFLSKVETNKKSILKSFYWYEKDLYIKILFYDPDYKEVRSWTYLPIKQYAISPDKRFSKNYEIAENDNIITIKLINIKNNSIPAEQFLADEILYSYYMN
;
A
#
# COMPACT_ATOMS: atom_id res chain seq x y z
N MET A 1 1.89 -54.84 -3.68
CA MET A 1 2.12 -53.76 -4.70
C MET A 1 1.21 -52.55 -4.52
N LYS A 2 -0.12 -52.70 -4.36
CA LYS A 2 -1.06 -51.56 -4.28
C LYS A 2 -0.77 -50.53 -3.15
N LYS A 3 -0.39 -50.97 -1.95
CA LYS A 3 -0.06 -50.07 -0.81
C LYS A 3 1.14 -49.13 -1.08
N LYS A 4 2.18 -49.60 -1.78
CA LYS A 4 3.33 -48.75 -2.15
C LYS A 4 2.93 -47.71 -3.20
N TYR A 5 2.05 -48.07 -4.15
CA TYR A 5 1.53 -47.14 -5.14
C TYR A 5 0.69 -46.01 -4.51
N TYR A 6 -0.21 -46.35 -3.57
CA TYR A 6 -0.95 -45.33 -2.81
C TYR A 6 -0.04 -44.39 -2.03
N PHE A 7 1.05 -44.90 -1.44
CA PHE A 7 2.03 -44.09 -0.72
C PHE A 7 2.75 -43.07 -1.63
N PHE A 8 3.18 -43.49 -2.82
CA PHE A 8 3.80 -42.59 -3.80
C PHE A 8 2.82 -41.56 -4.37
N VAL A 9 1.55 -41.93 -4.59
CA VAL A 9 0.50 -40.99 -5.01
C VAL A 9 0.20 -39.96 -3.91
N LEU A 10 0.19 -40.37 -2.63
CA LEU A 10 -0.03 -39.46 -1.50
C LEU A 10 1.11 -38.45 -1.34
N LEU A 11 2.36 -38.90 -1.52
CA LEU A 11 3.56 -38.04 -1.52
C LEU A 11 3.53 -37.02 -2.67
N GLY A 12 3.12 -37.44 -3.86
CA GLY A 12 2.94 -36.55 -5.01
C GLY A 12 1.87 -35.48 -4.75
N LEU A 13 0.71 -35.87 -4.19
CA LEU A 13 -0.36 -34.93 -3.82
C LEU A 13 0.08 -33.95 -2.72
N LEU A 14 0.83 -34.42 -1.71
CA LEU A 14 1.36 -33.57 -0.66
C LEU A 14 2.37 -32.54 -1.23
N GLY A 15 3.23 -32.96 -2.15
CA GLY A 15 4.16 -32.08 -2.86
C GLY A 15 3.45 -30.99 -3.66
N VAL A 16 2.36 -31.34 -4.35
CA VAL A 16 1.50 -30.38 -5.07
C VAL A 16 0.82 -29.40 -4.10
N CYS A 17 0.29 -29.87 -2.98
CA CYS A 17 -0.30 -29.00 -1.94
C CYS A 17 0.72 -28.02 -1.35
N ILE A 18 1.96 -28.47 -1.11
CA ILE A 18 3.05 -27.61 -0.63
C ILE A 18 3.43 -26.57 -1.69
N ALA A 19 3.51 -26.95 -2.97
CA ALA A 19 3.80 -26.02 -4.06
C ALA A 19 2.70 -24.96 -4.23
N ILE A 20 1.42 -25.36 -4.14
CA ILE A 20 0.28 -24.45 -4.21
C ILE A 20 0.28 -23.48 -3.02
N THR A 21 0.48 -23.97 -1.80
CA THR A 21 0.57 -23.11 -0.61
C THR A 21 1.75 -22.15 -0.70
N TYR A 22 2.92 -22.59 -1.14
CA TYR A 22 4.08 -21.73 -1.38
C TYR A 22 3.79 -20.65 -2.44
N ALA A 23 3.14 -21.00 -3.56
CA ALA A 23 2.76 -20.05 -4.59
C ALA A 23 1.73 -19.01 -4.08
N ILE A 24 0.77 -19.44 -3.27
CA ILE A 24 -0.23 -18.55 -2.64
C ILE A 24 0.46 -17.60 -1.65
N VAL A 25 1.37 -18.10 -0.81
CA VAL A 25 2.15 -17.30 0.16
C VAL A 25 3.02 -16.27 -0.56
N LYS A 26 3.71 -16.67 -1.64
CA LYS A 26 4.53 -15.76 -2.45
C LYS A 26 3.68 -14.71 -3.16
N LYS A 27 2.51 -15.08 -3.71
CA LYS A 27 1.57 -14.15 -4.36
C LYS A 27 1.00 -13.10 -3.38
N HIS A 28 0.89 -13.43 -2.09
CA HIS A 28 0.44 -12.51 -1.04
C HIS A 28 1.57 -11.79 -0.31
N SER A 29 2.84 -12.11 -0.62
CA SER A 29 3.98 -11.36 -0.09
C SER A 29 4.11 -10.04 -0.85
N ILE A 30 3.51 -9.00 -0.27
CA ILE A 30 3.80 -7.62 -0.65
C ILE A 30 5.22 -7.35 -0.17
N SER A 31 6.18 -7.41 -1.09
CA SER A 31 7.58 -7.12 -0.82
C SER A 31 7.91 -5.71 -1.30
N ALA A 32 8.90 -5.07 -0.67
CA ALA A 32 9.47 -3.82 -1.15
C ALA A 32 9.84 -3.91 -2.65
N GLY A 33 10.47 -5.01 -3.09
CA GLY A 33 10.81 -5.21 -4.50
C GLY A 33 9.61 -5.32 -5.44
N SER A 34 8.46 -5.83 -4.98
CA SER A 34 7.23 -5.87 -5.78
C SER A 34 6.65 -4.46 -6.00
N ILE A 35 6.75 -3.60 -4.99
CA ILE A 35 6.30 -2.21 -5.05
C ILE A 35 7.25 -1.40 -5.93
N GLU A 36 8.56 -1.62 -5.78
CA GLU A 36 9.58 -1.01 -6.61
C GLU A 36 9.35 -1.30 -8.09
N LYS A 37 9.12 -2.57 -8.43
CA LYS A 37 8.81 -2.98 -9.81
C LYS A 37 7.55 -2.31 -10.34
N LEU A 38 6.50 -2.19 -9.52
CA LEU A 38 5.28 -1.48 -9.91
C LEU A 38 5.60 0.00 -10.21
N LEU A 39 6.35 0.68 -9.35
CA LEU A 39 6.71 2.09 -9.55
C LEU A 39 7.57 2.30 -10.80
N TYR A 40 8.56 1.44 -11.05
CA TYR A 40 9.38 1.53 -12.26
C TYR A 40 8.65 1.19 -13.56
N SER A 41 7.52 0.47 -13.49
CA SER A 41 6.69 0.22 -14.67
C SER A 41 5.88 1.44 -15.13
N LEU A 42 5.79 2.48 -14.30
CA LEU A 42 5.01 3.67 -14.61
C LEU A 42 5.78 4.57 -15.56
N THR A 43 5.13 4.96 -16.67
CA THR A 43 5.72 5.83 -17.68
C THR A 43 5.70 7.29 -17.20
N PRO A 44 6.65 8.14 -17.64
CA PRO A 44 6.62 9.58 -17.32
C PRO A 44 5.37 10.31 -17.86
N SER A 45 4.71 9.73 -18.86
CA SER A 45 3.52 10.27 -19.52
C SER A 45 2.22 9.63 -19.04
N ILE A 46 2.23 8.93 -17.91
CA ILE A 46 1.06 8.24 -17.36
C ILE A 46 -0.07 9.26 -17.09
N THR A 47 -1.30 8.92 -17.48
CA THR A 47 -2.48 9.77 -17.24
C THR A 47 -3.28 9.33 -16.01
N GLU A 48 -4.15 10.20 -15.50
CA GLU A 48 -5.07 9.84 -14.41
C GLU A 48 -5.98 8.68 -14.79
N GLU A 49 -6.52 8.67 -16.01
CA GLU A 49 -7.42 7.61 -16.47
C GLU A 49 -6.73 6.25 -16.53
N GLU A 50 -5.44 6.23 -16.85
CA GLU A 50 -4.63 5.02 -16.81
C GLU A 50 -4.41 4.55 -15.37
N LEU A 51 -4.08 5.47 -14.45
CA LEU A 51 -3.91 5.16 -13.04
C LEU A 51 -5.21 4.64 -12.40
N GLU A 52 -6.34 5.27 -12.69
CA GLU A 52 -7.64 4.84 -12.19
C GLU A 52 -8.02 3.45 -12.72
N ARG A 53 -7.76 3.18 -14.00
CA ARG A 53 -7.94 1.85 -14.61
C ARG A 53 -7.08 0.79 -13.92
N ASP A 54 -5.89 1.16 -13.46
CA ASP A 54 -4.97 0.30 -12.72
C ASP A 54 -5.26 0.21 -11.20
N GLY A 55 -6.37 0.82 -10.78
CA GLY A 55 -6.92 0.77 -9.43
C GLY A 55 -6.24 1.73 -8.46
N PHE A 56 -5.54 2.75 -8.96
CA PHE A 56 -5.12 3.87 -8.12
C PHE A 56 -6.30 4.81 -7.88
N ILE A 57 -6.28 5.47 -6.72
CA ILE A 57 -7.33 6.39 -6.31
C ILE A 57 -6.79 7.81 -6.27
N ASN A 58 -7.51 8.73 -6.89
CA ASN A 58 -7.24 10.15 -6.75
C ASN A 58 -7.54 10.59 -5.30
N ILE A 59 -6.53 11.10 -4.61
CA ILE A 59 -6.65 11.68 -3.25
C ILE A 59 -6.33 13.19 -3.26
N SER A 60 -6.39 13.83 -4.42
CA SER A 60 -6.18 15.28 -4.56
C SER A 60 -7.30 16.06 -3.90
N GLY A 61 -6.96 16.94 -2.95
CA GLY A 61 -7.94 17.79 -2.28
C GLY A 61 -9.00 17.03 -1.50
N VAL A 62 -10.12 17.72 -1.21
CA VAL A 62 -11.24 17.16 -0.44
C VAL A 62 -12.18 16.40 -1.38
N GLN A 63 -12.41 15.13 -1.09
CA GLN A 63 -13.26 14.24 -1.87
C GLN A 63 -14.75 14.45 -1.55
N PRO A 64 -15.66 14.18 -2.50
CA PRO A 64 -17.10 14.40 -2.28
C PRO A 64 -17.72 13.46 -1.24
N LYS A 65 -17.07 12.34 -0.90
CA LYS A 65 -17.58 11.35 0.08
C LYS A 65 -16.50 10.38 0.54
N GLU A 66 -16.86 9.53 1.48
CA GLU A 66 -16.02 8.42 1.95
C GLU A 66 -15.59 7.49 0.81
N ASN A 67 -14.28 7.23 0.65
CA ASN A 67 -13.76 6.27 -0.32
C ASN A 67 -13.63 4.87 0.32
N LYS A 68 -14.52 3.96 -0.08
CA LYS A 68 -14.59 2.58 0.44
C LYS A 68 -13.31 1.77 0.33
N VAL A 69 -12.44 2.08 -0.64
CA VAL A 69 -11.15 1.37 -0.80
C VAL A 69 -10.16 1.84 0.26
N ILE A 70 -10.14 3.14 0.57
CA ILE A 70 -9.33 3.70 1.67
C ILE A 70 -9.81 3.14 3.01
N SER A 71 -11.12 3.16 3.28
CA SER A 71 -11.69 2.61 4.53
C SER A 71 -11.39 1.11 4.68
N ARG A 72 -11.44 0.35 3.57
CA ARG A 72 -11.07 -1.07 3.56
C ARG A 72 -9.57 -1.28 3.82
N PHE A 73 -8.71 -0.39 3.33
CA PHE A 73 -7.29 -0.44 3.63
C PHE A 73 -7.06 -0.22 5.13
N LEU A 74 -7.67 0.81 5.73
CA LEU A 74 -7.54 1.13 7.15
C LEU A 74 -8.08 0.01 8.05
N SER A 75 -9.22 -0.59 7.73
CA SER A 75 -9.75 -1.73 8.53
C SER A 75 -8.90 -3.00 8.43
N LYS A 76 -8.21 -3.22 7.30
CA LYS A 76 -7.22 -4.29 7.18
C LYS A 76 -5.97 -4.00 8.02
N VAL A 77 -5.47 -2.77 8.00
CA VAL A 77 -4.38 -2.31 8.86
C VAL A 77 -4.74 -2.56 10.33
N GLU A 78 -5.95 -2.15 10.74
CA GLU A 78 -6.48 -2.35 12.09
C GLU A 78 -6.52 -3.83 12.51
N THR A 79 -6.86 -4.73 11.58
CA THR A 79 -6.93 -6.18 11.83
C THR A 79 -5.59 -6.91 11.57
N ASN A 80 -4.48 -6.18 11.48
CA ASN A 80 -3.13 -6.67 11.18
C ASN A 80 -3.02 -7.49 9.88
N LYS A 81 -3.89 -7.22 8.90
CA LYS A 81 -3.90 -7.92 7.61
C LYS A 81 -3.08 -7.16 6.58
N LYS A 82 -2.24 -7.87 5.85
CA LYS A 82 -1.50 -7.34 4.68
C LYS A 82 -2.47 -6.65 3.72
N SER A 83 -2.15 -5.42 3.34
CA SER A 83 -2.97 -4.60 2.45
C SER A 83 -2.11 -3.58 1.70
N ILE A 84 -2.54 -3.19 0.50
CA ILE A 84 -1.96 -2.09 -0.29
C ILE A 84 -3.08 -1.09 -0.59
N LEU A 85 -2.75 0.19 -0.50
CA LEU A 85 -3.50 1.28 -1.08
C LEU A 85 -2.63 1.93 -2.16
N LYS A 86 -3.17 1.95 -3.38
CA LYS A 86 -2.59 2.67 -4.51
C LYS A 86 -3.32 3.99 -4.65
N SER A 87 -2.60 5.10 -4.62
CA SER A 87 -3.20 6.42 -4.79
C SER A 87 -2.30 7.35 -5.60
N PHE A 88 -2.90 8.43 -6.08
CA PHE A 88 -2.18 9.53 -6.70
C PHE A 88 -2.77 10.86 -6.28
N TYR A 89 -1.97 11.91 -6.34
CA TYR A 89 -2.43 13.26 -6.07
C TYR A 89 -1.66 14.28 -6.89
N TRP A 90 -2.32 15.38 -7.18
CA TRP A 90 -1.67 16.57 -7.73
C TRP A 90 -1.21 17.48 -6.60
N TYR A 91 0.03 17.93 -6.72
CA TYR A 91 0.53 19.04 -5.94
C TYR A 91 1.16 20.03 -6.91
N GLU A 92 0.65 21.26 -6.89
CA GLU A 92 0.94 22.28 -7.90
C GLU A 92 0.64 21.78 -9.33
N LYS A 93 1.69 21.46 -10.10
CA LYS A 93 1.59 21.00 -11.49
C LYS A 93 2.15 19.59 -11.69
N ASP A 94 2.55 18.93 -10.61
CA ASP A 94 3.20 17.64 -10.65
C ASP A 94 2.24 16.55 -10.12
N LEU A 95 2.20 15.44 -10.85
CA LEU A 95 1.47 14.24 -10.46
C LEU A 95 2.36 13.37 -9.57
N TYR A 96 1.89 13.07 -8.37
CA TYR A 96 2.57 12.22 -7.40
C TYR A 96 1.82 10.92 -7.25
N ILE A 97 2.56 9.82 -7.26
CA ILE A 97 2.02 8.48 -7.04
C ILE A 97 2.45 8.02 -5.66
N LYS A 98 1.49 7.65 -4.82
CA LYS A 98 1.74 7.18 -3.47
C LYS A 98 1.22 5.74 -3.33
N ILE A 99 2.08 4.87 -2.83
CA ILE A 99 1.71 3.52 -2.46
C ILE A 99 1.87 3.41 -0.96
N LEU A 100 0.79 3.03 -0.27
CA LEU A 100 0.84 2.64 1.13
C LEU A 100 0.63 1.14 1.25
N PHE A 101 1.36 0.50 2.16
CA PHE A 101 1.16 -0.91 2.45
C PHE A 101 1.38 -1.20 3.93
N TYR A 102 0.62 -2.16 4.44
CA TYR A 102 0.76 -2.59 5.83
C TYR A 102 1.79 -3.71 5.95
N ASP A 103 2.79 -3.49 6.80
CA ASP A 103 3.82 -4.46 7.13
C ASP A 103 3.50 -5.10 8.50
N PRO A 104 2.92 -6.32 8.55
CA PRO A 104 2.47 -6.93 9.79
C PRO A 104 3.61 -7.35 10.71
N ASP A 105 4.82 -7.53 10.16
CA ASP A 105 5.99 -7.95 10.93
C ASP A 105 6.47 -6.81 11.83
N TYR A 106 6.36 -5.57 11.34
CA TYR A 106 6.69 -4.34 12.06
C TYR A 106 5.46 -3.62 12.65
N LYS A 107 4.25 -4.07 12.31
CA LYS A 107 2.96 -3.48 12.69
C LYS A 107 2.84 -2.00 12.33
N GLU A 108 3.31 -1.64 11.15
CA GLU A 108 3.36 -0.26 10.68
C GLU A 108 2.87 -0.15 9.23
N VAL A 109 2.45 1.04 8.85
CA VAL A 109 2.15 1.39 7.46
C VAL A 109 3.39 1.99 6.84
N ARG A 110 3.79 1.48 5.69
CA ARG A 110 4.93 1.96 4.91
C ARG A 110 4.43 2.70 3.69
N SER A 111 5.06 3.81 3.33
CA SER A 111 4.68 4.59 2.15
C SER A 111 5.85 4.94 1.27
N TRP A 112 5.65 4.75 -0.03
CA TRP A 112 6.57 5.15 -1.08
C TRP A 112 5.86 6.17 -1.96
N THR A 113 6.52 7.32 -2.17
CA THR A 113 6.03 8.39 -3.04
C THR A 113 6.97 8.56 -4.22
N TYR A 114 6.40 8.55 -5.42
CA TYR A 114 7.10 8.57 -6.68
C TYR A 114 6.58 9.71 -7.55
N LEU A 115 7.50 10.38 -8.26
CA LEU A 115 7.18 11.40 -9.24
C LEU A 115 7.51 10.86 -10.64
N PRO A 116 6.52 10.46 -11.45
CA PRO A 116 6.74 9.82 -12.75
C PRO A 116 7.63 10.61 -13.68
N ILE A 117 7.45 11.94 -13.71
CA ILE A 117 8.18 12.84 -14.62
C ILE A 117 9.70 12.79 -14.36
N LYS A 118 10.11 12.64 -13.09
CA LYS A 118 11.52 12.62 -12.72
C LYS A 118 12.08 11.21 -12.51
N GLN A 119 11.22 10.19 -12.57
CA GLN A 119 11.53 8.78 -12.37
C GLN A 119 12.34 8.44 -11.11
N TYR A 120 12.14 9.17 -10.00
CA TYR A 120 12.79 8.87 -8.73
C TYR A 120 11.81 8.92 -7.55
N ALA A 121 12.16 8.19 -6.49
CA ALA A 121 11.42 8.19 -5.24
C ALA A 121 11.77 9.45 -4.42
N ILE A 122 10.76 10.24 -4.06
CA ILE A 122 10.95 11.50 -3.33
C ILE A 122 11.11 11.28 -1.83
N SER A 123 10.50 10.23 -1.31
CA SER A 123 10.50 9.92 0.11
C SER A 123 10.57 8.42 0.26
N PRO A 124 11.78 7.84 0.16
CA PRO A 124 11.94 6.40 0.21
C PRO A 124 11.47 5.93 1.59
N ASP A 125 10.39 5.14 1.57
CA ASP A 125 9.98 4.30 2.68
C ASP A 125 9.70 5.03 4.01
N LYS A 126 8.83 6.05 3.96
CA LYS A 126 8.26 6.64 5.17
C LYS A 126 7.47 5.60 5.95
N ARG A 127 7.54 5.66 7.28
CA ARG A 127 6.86 4.75 8.19
C ARG A 127 5.80 5.52 8.95
N PHE A 128 4.65 4.89 9.14
CA PHE A 128 3.53 5.44 9.88
C PHE A 128 3.02 4.41 10.87
N SER A 129 2.50 4.90 11.98
CA SER A 129 1.79 4.09 12.94
C SER A 129 0.64 3.32 12.26
N LYS A 130 0.29 2.18 12.84
CA LYS A 130 -0.96 1.48 12.53
C LYS A 130 -2.19 2.35 12.84
N ASN A 131 -2.07 3.19 13.87
CA ASN A 131 -3.12 4.13 14.25
C ASN A 131 -3.06 5.38 13.37
N TYR A 132 -4.21 6.00 13.17
CA TYR A 132 -4.36 7.23 12.43
C TYR A 132 -5.25 8.18 13.22
N GLU A 133 -5.12 9.47 12.95
CA GLU A 133 -5.98 10.49 13.54
C GLU A 133 -7.10 10.86 12.58
N ILE A 134 -8.27 11.12 13.14
CA ILE A 134 -9.40 11.68 12.43
C ILE A 134 -9.59 13.10 12.96
N ALA A 135 -9.52 14.08 12.07
CA ALA A 135 -9.86 15.46 12.36
C ALA A 135 -11.15 15.83 11.64
N GLU A 136 -12.08 16.43 12.38
CA GLU A 136 -13.37 16.89 11.84
C GLU A 136 -13.41 18.42 11.94
N ASN A 137 -13.50 19.09 10.79
CA ASN A 137 -13.60 20.55 10.72
C ASN A 137 -14.55 20.93 9.58
N ASP A 138 -15.52 21.81 9.83
CA ASP A 138 -16.40 22.39 8.81
C ASP A 138 -17.01 21.34 7.83
N ASN A 139 -17.61 20.28 8.39
CA ASN A 139 -18.17 19.14 7.64
C ASN A 139 -17.15 18.34 6.80
N ILE A 140 -15.85 18.53 7.02
CA ILE A 140 -14.78 17.77 6.38
C ILE A 140 -14.16 16.83 7.41
N ILE A 141 -14.09 15.55 7.04
CA ILE A 141 -13.31 14.54 7.74
C ILE A 141 -11.95 14.46 7.06
N THR A 142 -10.88 14.63 7.83
CA THR A 142 -9.49 14.46 7.40
C THR A 142 -8.85 13.31 8.14
N ILE A 143 -8.34 12.33 7.40
CA ILE A 143 -7.58 11.20 7.93
C ILE A 143 -6.08 11.54 7.86
N LYS A 144 -5.41 11.54 9.01
CA LYS A 144 -3.97 11.79 9.13
C LYS A 144 -3.23 10.54 9.58
N LEU A 145 -2.14 10.24 8.89
CA LEU A 145 -1.21 9.18 9.25
C LEU A 145 -0.18 9.73 10.24
N ILE A 146 -0.02 9.05 11.36
CA ILE A 146 0.93 9.42 12.39
C ILE A 146 2.32 8.93 11.98
N ASN A 147 3.25 9.84 11.76
CA ASN A 147 4.59 9.52 11.28
C ASN A 147 5.43 8.91 12.41
N ILE A 148 6.19 7.85 12.09
CA ILE A 148 7.09 7.20 13.02
C ILE A 148 8.48 7.07 12.42
N LYS A 149 9.49 7.05 13.29
CA LYS A 149 10.89 6.98 12.88
C LYS A 149 11.17 5.68 12.11
N ASN A 150 11.71 5.82 10.90
CA ASN A 150 12.31 4.68 10.19
C ASN A 150 13.71 4.41 10.76
N ASN A 151 13.85 3.43 11.66
CA ASN A 151 15.15 3.09 12.27
C ASN A 151 16.19 2.53 11.30
N SER A 152 15.78 2.15 10.08
CA SER A 152 16.69 1.65 9.04
C SER A 152 17.38 2.78 8.26
N ILE A 153 16.94 4.03 8.42
CA ILE A 153 17.55 5.19 7.77
C ILE A 153 18.43 5.91 8.80
N PRO A 154 19.75 6.02 8.57
CA PRO A 154 20.70 6.55 9.55
C PRO A 154 20.62 8.08 9.75
N ALA A 155 19.98 8.81 8.83
CA ALA A 155 19.81 10.25 8.93
C ALA A 155 18.72 10.65 9.93
N GLU A 156 18.90 11.81 10.58
CA GLU A 156 17.83 12.44 11.36
C GLU A 156 16.60 12.70 10.47
N GLN A 157 15.44 12.30 10.95
CA GLN A 157 14.18 12.43 10.25
C GLN A 157 13.34 13.50 10.93
N PHE A 158 12.92 14.50 10.16
CA PHE A 158 11.84 15.37 10.58
C PHE A 158 10.53 14.59 10.48
N LEU A 159 9.95 14.24 11.63
CA LEU A 159 8.69 13.52 11.70
C LEU A 159 7.55 14.53 11.67
N ALA A 160 6.82 14.54 10.56
CA ALA A 160 5.57 15.27 10.42
C ALA A 160 4.49 14.32 9.95
N ASP A 161 3.36 14.36 10.63
CA ASP A 161 2.17 13.61 10.25
C ASP A 161 1.68 14.03 8.86
N GLU A 162 1.11 13.09 8.13
CA GLU A 162 0.69 13.31 6.76
C GLU A 162 -0.82 13.14 6.62
N ILE A 163 -1.45 14.08 5.92
CA ILE A 163 -2.82 13.86 5.47
C ILE A 163 -2.81 12.73 4.43
N LEU A 164 -3.56 11.67 4.71
CA LEU A 164 -3.81 10.62 3.72
C LEU A 164 -4.86 11.08 2.72
N TYR A 165 -5.96 11.62 3.24
CA TYR A 165 -7.19 11.79 2.48
C TYR A 165 -8.20 12.62 3.29
N SER A 166 -9.00 13.46 2.62
CA SER A 166 -10.09 14.22 3.22
C SER A 166 -11.38 14.08 2.42
N TYR A 167 -12.54 14.18 3.07
CA TYR A 167 -13.84 14.11 2.42
C TYR A 167 -14.95 14.86 3.17
N TYR A 168 -16.01 15.23 2.47
CA TYR A 168 -17.21 15.83 3.07
C TYR A 168 -18.06 14.78 3.81
N MET A 169 -18.51 15.11 5.01
CA MET A 169 -19.62 14.45 5.70
C MET A 169 -20.90 14.73 4.91
N ASN A 170 -21.45 13.70 4.28
CA ASN A 170 -22.77 13.79 3.62
C ASN A 170 -23.89 13.42 4.58
#